data_AF-A0A8B8G5Q4-F1
#
_entry.id   AF-A0A8B8G5Q4-F1
#
_cell.length_a   1.000
_cell.length_b   1.000
_cell.length_c   1.000
_cell.angle_alpha   90.00
_cell.angle_beta   90.00
_cell.angle_gamma   90.00
#
_symmetry.space_group_name_H-M   'P 1'
#
loop_
_entity.id
_entity.type
_entity.pdbx_description
1 polymer ?
#
loop_
_entity_poly.entity_id
_entity_poly.type
_entity_poly.pdbx_seq_one_letter_code
_entity_poly.pdbx_strand_id
1 'polypeptide(L)'
;MDIFAEASCSRDFRNQNFTYNDLFNLLRGNGSLNPQSKHSREFLFKKLCEKYDGKNWMLEYSNKINAGLNSYTMVLSRKWIQCNRNIHIFNKNNSAWLKTIFNLPVNNVCTKYNDKNQTGRPSKEFLECSERTKRQKVLPIILRRN
;
A
#
# COMPACT_ATOMS: atom_id res chain seq x y z
N MET A 1 -24.66 -31.58 -33.24
CA MET A 1 -24.84 -31.04 -31.87
C MET A 1 -24.33 -32.16 -30.97
N ASP A 2 -23.20 -32.04 -30.29
CA ASP A 2 -22.91 -31.00 -29.32
C ASP A 2 -21.46 -30.53 -29.32
N ILE A 3 -21.33 -29.22 -29.17
CA ILE A 3 -20.11 -28.45 -29.03
C ILE A 3 -19.80 -28.40 -27.53
N PHE A 4 -18.78 -29.13 -27.08
CA PHE A 4 -18.10 -28.76 -25.85
C PHE A 4 -16.70 -28.29 -26.23
N ALA A 5 -16.63 -27.00 -26.51
CA ALA A 5 -15.40 -26.27 -26.64
C ALA A 5 -14.61 -26.41 -25.34
N GLU A 6 -13.48 -27.12 -25.41
CA GLU A 6 -12.44 -27.05 -24.40
C GLU A 6 -12.00 -25.58 -24.30
N ALA A 7 -12.45 -24.92 -23.24
CA ALA A 7 -12.00 -23.59 -22.89
C ALA A 7 -10.55 -23.69 -22.39
N SER A 8 -9.62 -23.75 -23.34
CA SER A 8 -8.19 -23.55 -23.14
C SER A 8 -7.94 -22.11 -22.68
N CYS A 9 -8.25 -21.79 -21.41
CA CYS A 9 -7.77 -20.56 -20.78
C CYS A 9 -6.36 -20.79 -20.23
N SER A 10 -5.42 -21.08 -21.13
CA SER A 10 -4.01 -20.79 -20.87
C SER A 10 -3.85 -19.27 -20.91
N ARG A 11 -3.95 -18.62 -19.76
CA ARG A 11 -3.50 -17.24 -19.59
C ARG A 11 -2.25 -17.26 -18.73
N ASP A 12 -1.11 -17.06 -19.36
CA ASP A 12 0.14 -16.74 -18.70
C ASP A 12 -0.05 -15.56 -17.72
N PHE A 13 -0.15 -15.86 -16.43
CA PHE A 13 -0.25 -14.86 -15.36
C PHE A 13 1.08 -14.15 -15.08
N ARG A 14 2.14 -14.43 -15.84
CA ARG A 14 3.50 -14.04 -15.47
C ARG A 14 3.88 -12.58 -15.77
N ASN A 15 3.03 -11.79 -16.43
CA ASN A 15 3.31 -10.38 -16.81
C ASN A 15 2.19 -9.37 -16.44
N GLN A 16 1.33 -9.67 -15.46
CA GLN A 16 0.12 -8.84 -15.21
C GLN A 16 0.27 -7.76 -14.13
N ASN A 17 1.39 -7.69 -13.41
CA ASN A 17 1.54 -6.74 -12.30
C ASN A 17 1.85 -5.33 -12.82
N PHE A 18 1.19 -4.31 -12.28
CA PHE A 18 1.59 -2.92 -12.54
C PHE A 18 2.99 -2.68 -12.02
N THR A 19 3.85 -2.09 -12.83
CA THR A 19 5.08 -1.46 -12.37
C THR A 19 4.82 -0.01 -11.99
N TYR A 20 5.77 0.62 -11.29
CA TYR A 20 5.73 2.05 -11.04
C TYR A 20 5.77 2.87 -12.33
N ASN A 21 6.47 2.38 -13.36
CA ASN A 21 6.44 2.97 -14.69
C ASN A 21 5.03 3.00 -15.29
N ASP A 22 4.29 1.91 -15.16
CA ASP A 22 2.93 1.83 -15.70
C ASP A 22 1.99 2.82 -14.99
N LEU A 23 2.08 2.91 -13.67
CA LEU A 23 1.31 3.90 -12.89
C LEU A 23 1.71 5.34 -13.24
N PHE A 24 2.99 5.59 -13.50
CA PHE A 24 3.48 6.89 -13.92
C PHE A 24 2.94 7.27 -15.30
N ASN A 25 3.00 6.36 -16.26
CA ASN A 25 2.50 6.57 -17.61
C ASN A 25 0.98 6.80 -17.63
N LEU A 26 0.22 6.09 -16.78
CA LEU A 26 -1.21 6.34 -16.59
C LEU A 26 -1.48 7.79 -16.14
N LEU A 27 -0.75 8.28 -15.14
CA LEU A 27 -0.91 9.66 -14.67
C LEU A 27 -0.51 10.70 -15.73
N ARG A 28 0.56 10.44 -16.49
CA ARG A 28 1.02 11.34 -17.56
C ARG A 28 0.04 11.39 -18.73
N GLY A 29 -0.56 10.25 -19.09
CA GLY A 29 -1.58 10.17 -20.13
C GLY A 29 -2.87 10.92 -19.78
N ASN A 30 -3.14 11.10 -18.48
CA ASN A 30 -4.32 11.83 -17.97
C ASN A 30 -4.08 13.35 -17.79
N GLY A 31 -2.94 13.88 -18.26
CA GLY A 31 -2.64 15.31 -18.29
C GLY A 31 -1.44 15.74 -17.44
N SER A 32 -1.56 16.90 -16.78
CA SER A 32 -0.49 17.43 -15.91
C SER A 32 -0.22 16.48 -14.74
N LEU A 33 1.07 16.22 -14.48
CA LEU A 33 1.45 15.29 -13.43
C LEU A 33 1.26 15.94 -12.05
N ASN A 34 0.12 15.64 -11.41
CA ASN A 34 -0.16 16.05 -10.02
C ASN A 34 -0.45 14.84 -9.11
N PRO A 35 0.57 14.02 -8.80
CA PRO A 35 0.38 12.70 -8.17
C PRO A 35 -0.30 12.75 -6.81
N GLN A 36 -0.08 13.81 -6.03
CA GLN A 36 -0.61 13.94 -4.67
C GLN A 36 -2.09 14.36 -4.63
N SER A 37 -2.64 14.80 -5.76
CA SER A 37 -4.05 15.18 -5.83
C SER A 37 -4.95 13.98 -5.48
N LYS A 38 -6.10 14.26 -4.87
CA LYS A 38 -7.12 13.24 -4.60
C LYS A 38 -7.57 12.59 -5.91
N HIS A 39 -7.79 13.41 -6.94
CA HIS A 39 -8.22 12.97 -8.26
C HIS A 39 -7.23 12.00 -8.92
N SER A 40 -5.92 12.27 -8.87
CA SER A 40 -4.91 11.37 -9.42
C SER A 40 -4.87 10.01 -8.69
N ARG A 41 -5.05 10.00 -7.36
CA ARG A 41 -5.10 8.75 -6.59
C ARG A 41 -6.38 7.96 -6.88
N GLU A 42 -7.54 8.62 -6.94
CA GLU A 42 -8.81 8.01 -7.33
C GLU A 42 -8.76 7.44 -8.75
N PHE A 43 -8.12 8.16 -9.68
CA PHE A 43 -7.91 7.69 -11.05
C PHE A 43 -7.05 6.43 -11.11
N LEU A 44 -5.92 6.40 -10.39
CA LEU A 44 -5.07 5.21 -10.31
C LEU A 44 -5.81 4.03 -9.67
N PHE A 45 -6.56 4.28 -8.60
CA PHE A 45 -7.37 3.26 -7.94
C PHE A 45 -8.40 2.67 -8.90
N LYS A 46 -9.12 3.52 -9.64
CA LYS A 46 -10.08 3.09 -10.67
C LYS A 46 -9.40 2.22 -11.74
N LYS A 47 -8.21 2.60 -12.21
CA LYS A 47 -7.44 1.82 -13.20
C LYS A 47 -7.00 0.46 -12.66
N LEU A 48 -6.65 0.37 -11.38
CA LEU A 48 -6.39 -0.90 -10.72
C LEU A 48 -7.67 -1.75 -10.61
N CYS A 49 -8.80 -1.18 -10.21
CA CYS A 49 -10.08 -1.88 -10.17
C CYS A 49 -10.48 -2.42 -11.55
N GLU A 50 -10.30 -1.65 -12.62
CA GLU A 50 -10.58 -2.07 -14.00
C GLU A 50 -9.71 -3.26 -14.43
N LYS A 51 -8.42 -3.27 -14.08
CA LYS A 51 -7.48 -4.32 -14.51
C LYS A 51 -7.65 -5.64 -13.76
N TYR A 52 -7.98 -5.59 -12.47
CA TYR A 52 -8.02 -6.76 -11.58
C TYR A 52 -9.44 -7.14 -11.13
N ASP A 53 -10.46 -6.68 -11.87
CA ASP A 53 -11.88 -6.89 -11.56
C ASP A 53 -12.24 -6.56 -10.09
N GLY A 54 -11.81 -5.39 -9.65
CA GLY A 54 -11.90 -4.94 -8.26
C GLY A 54 -13.30 -4.60 -7.75
N LYS A 55 -14.36 -4.96 -8.49
CA LYS A 55 -15.75 -4.74 -8.09
C LYS A 55 -16.11 -5.44 -6.79
N ASN A 56 -15.45 -6.56 -6.50
CA ASN A 56 -15.73 -7.41 -5.34
C ASN A 56 -14.66 -7.31 -4.23
N TRP A 57 -13.81 -6.28 -4.26
CA TRP A 57 -12.78 -6.12 -3.23
C TRP A 57 -13.39 -5.76 -1.87
N MET A 58 -12.96 -6.47 -0.83
CA MET A 58 -13.27 -6.12 0.55
C MET A 58 -12.71 -4.73 0.89
N LEU A 59 -13.39 -4.01 1.79
CA LEU A 59 -12.99 -2.66 2.22
C LEU A 59 -11.53 -2.61 2.71
N GLU A 60 -11.09 -3.60 3.47
CA GLU A 60 -9.71 -3.70 3.97
C GLU A 60 -8.67 -3.78 2.84
N TYR A 61 -9.01 -4.52 1.78
CA TYR A 61 -8.16 -4.68 0.61
C TYR A 61 -8.02 -3.36 -0.14
N SER A 62 -9.15 -2.69 -0.39
CA SER A 62 -9.22 -1.36 -0.99
C SER A 62 -8.43 -0.32 -0.17
N ASN A 63 -8.50 -0.37 1.16
CA ASN A 63 -7.74 0.51 2.04
C ASN A 63 -6.22 0.28 1.93
N LYS A 64 -5.77 -0.98 1.87
CA LYS A 64 -4.35 -1.32 1.68
C LYS A 64 -3.83 -0.81 0.34
N ILE A 65 -4.61 -0.96 -0.74
CA ILE A 65 -4.24 -0.43 -2.06
C ILE A 65 -4.15 1.09 -2.03
N ASN A 66 -5.13 1.77 -1.42
CA ASN A 66 -5.09 3.23 -1.28
C ASN A 66 -3.87 3.70 -0.48
N ALA A 67 -3.49 2.99 0.58
CA ALA A 67 -2.26 3.29 1.32
C ALA A 67 -0.99 3.08 0.47
N GLY A 68 -0.95 2.03 -0.34
CA GLY A 68 0.13 1.78 -1.31
C GLY A 68 0.21 2.88 -2.37
N LEU A 69 -0.91 3.26 -2.96
CA LEU A 69 -1.00 4.37 -3.92
C LEU A 69 -0.55 5.69 -3.29
N ASN A 70 -0.96 5.97 -2.05
CA ASN A 70 -0.54 7.17 -1.33
C ASN A 70 0.98 7.22 -1.14
N SER A 71 1.57 6.09 -0.73
CA SER A 71 3.03 5.99 -0.55
C SER A 71 3.75 6.19 -1.88
N TYR A 72 3.27 5.54 -2.95
CA TYR A 72 3.77 5.71 -4.30
C TYR A 72 3.71 7.16 -4.78
N THR A 73 2.56 7.83 -4.68
CA THR A 73 2.39 9.20 -5.19
C THR A 73 3.19 10.23 -4.40
N MET A 74 3.38 10.01 -3.10
CA MET A 74 4.30 10.83 -2.29
C MET A 74 5.73 10.74 -2.80
N VAL A 75 6.24 9.53 -3.04
CA VAL A 75 7.61 9.31 -3.54
C VAL A 75 7.74 9.83 -4.97
N LEU A 76 6.73 9.60 -5.82
CA LEU A 76 6.70 10.10 -7.19
C LEU A 76 6.83 11.62 -7.23
N SER A 77 6.04 12.34 -6.42
CA SER A 77 6.07 13.80 -6.36
C SER A 77 7.46 14.32 -5.99
N ARG A 78 8.10 13.73 -4.97
CA ARG A 78 9.47 14.09 -4.56
C ARG A 78 10.48 13.88 -5.68
N LYS A 79 10.47 12.70 -6.31
CA LYS A 79 11.37 12.36 -7.42
C LYS A 79 11.15 13.25 -8.64
N TRP A 80 9.89 13.59 -8.93
CA TRP A 80 9.52 14.48 -10.03
C TRP A 80 10.05 15.90 -9.83
N ILE A 81 9.91 16.43 -8.61
CA ILE A 81 10.44 17.75 -8.25
C ILE A 81 11.98 17.75 -8.31
N GLN A 82 12.64 16.72 -7.77
CA GLN A 82 14.11 16.59 -7.81
C GLN A 82 14.68 16.57 -9.23
N CYS A 83 13.91 16.12 -10.20
CA CYS A 83 14.32 16.10 -11.61
C CYS A 83 13.89 17.37 -12.37
N ASN A 84 13.58 18.46 -11.66
CA ASN A 84 13.05 19.71 -12.22
C ASN A 84 11.84 19.52 -13.13
N ARG A 85 11.02 18.49 -12.84
CA ARG A 85 9.86 18.11 -13.67
C ARG A 85 10.22 17.83 -15.13
N ASN A 86 11.46 17.42 -15.40
CA ASN A 86 11.94 17.04 -16.72
C ASN A 86 11.86 15.51 -16.89
N ILE A 87 11.15 15.07 -17.93
CA ILE A 87 10.90 13.65 -18.19
C ILE A 87 12.17 12.84 -18.49
N HIS A 88 13.10 13.41 -19.25
CA HIS A 88 14.34 12.72 -19.63
C HIS A 88 15.24 12.51 -18.42
N ILE A 89 15.39 13.55 -17.58
CA ILE A 89 16.15 13.48 -16.33
C ILE A 89 15.47 12.50 -15.36
N PHE A 90 14.15 12.57 -15.24
CA PHE A 90 13.38 11.68 -14.38
C PHE A 90 13.56 10.21 -14.74
N ASN A 91 13.39 9.85 -16.01
CA ASN A 91 13.54 8.48 -16.49
C ASN A 91 14.97 7.98 -16.32
N LYS A 92 15.97 8.82 -16.62
CA LYS A 92 17.38 8.48 -16.44
C LYS A 92 17.70 8.18 -14.96
N ASN A 93 17.33 9.09 -14.06
CA ASN A 93 17.70 9.01 -12.65
C ASN A 93 16.88 7.99 -11.85
N ASN A 94 15.67 7.67 -12.30
CA ASN A 94 14.74 6.81 -11.55
C ASN A 94 14.41 5.50 -12.28
N SER A 95 15.17 5.12 -13.31
CA SER A 95 14.93 3.91 -14.10
C SER A 95 14.76 2.64 -13.26
N ALA A 96 15.63 2.42 -12.25
CA ALA A 96 15.52 1.28 -11.34
C ALA A 96 14.24 1.32 -10.50
N TRP A 97 13.86 2.49 -10.01
CA TRP A 97 12.63 2.69 -9.24
C TRP A 97 11.37 2.58 -10.11
N LEU A 98 11.43 2.92 -11.40
CA LEU A 98 10.29 2.74 -12.30
C LEU A 98 10.02 1.26 -12.61
N LYS A 99 11.06 0.42 -12.56
CA LYS A 99 10.95 -1.03 -12.76
C LYS A 99 10.38 -1.78 -11.55
N THR A 100 10.25 -1.17 -10.37
CA THR A 100 9.67 -1.88 -9.21
C THR A 100 8.20 -2.19 -9.44
N ILE A 101 7.82 -3.40 -9.03
CA ILE A 101 6.45 -3.89 -9.11
C ILE A 101 5.61 -3.24 -8.00
N PHE A 102 4.45 -2.72 -8.37
CA PHE A 102 3.42 -2.32 -7.43
C PHE A 102 2.75 -3.59 -6.88
N ASN A 103 3.16 -3.98 -5.68
CA ASN A 103 2.63 -5.15 -5.01
C ASN A 103 1.18 -4.90 -4.60
N LEU A 104 0.26 -5.62 -5.22
CA LEU A 104 -1.10 -5.74 -4.71
C LEU A 104 -1.09 -6.59 -3.44
N PRO A 105 -2.01 -6.34 -2.49
CA PRO A 105 -2.21 -7.27 -1.40
C PRO A 105 -2.56 -8.63 -2.02
N VAL A 106 -1.90 -9.71 -1.59
CA VAL A 106 -2.29 -11.04 -2.04
C VAL A 106 -3.61 -11.35 -1.35
N ASN A 107 -4.66 -11.62 -2.13
CA ASN A 107 -5.90 -12.19 -1.59
C ASN A 107 -5.55 -13.58 -1.06
N ASN A 108 -5.09 -13.65 0.18
CA ASN A 108 -4.99 -14.91 0.91
C ASN A 108 -5.24 -14.62 2.37
N VAL A 109 -6.49 -14.87 2.73
CA VAL A 109 -6.92 -15.23 4.08
C VAL A 109 -6.78 -14.08 5.08
N CYS A 110 -7.82 -13.92 5.88
CA CYS A 110 -7.75 -13.24 7.16
C CYS A 110 -6.71 -13.96 8.05
N THR A 111 -5.42 -13.80 7.79
CA THR A 111 -4.42 -14.01 8.82
C THR A 111 -4.51 -12.77 9.68
N LYS A 112 -5.36 -12.88 10.70
CA LYS A 112 -5.29 -12.07 11.91
C LYS A 112 -3.88 -12.25 12.49
N TYR A 113 -2.87 -11.61 11.91
CA TYR A 113 -1.70 -11.27 12.68
C TYR A 113 -2.16 -10.17 13.63
N ASN A 114 -2.26 -10.57 14.90
CA ASN A 114 -2.54 -9.75 16.05
C ASN A 114 -1.43 -8.71 16.29
N ASP A 115 -0.94 -8.03 15.26
CA ASP A 115 -0.09 -6.87 15.41
C ASP A 115 -0.97 -5.67 15.66
N LYS A 116 -1.58 -5.67 16.86
CA LYS A 116 -1.72 -4.42 17.60
C LYS A 116 -0.30 -3.95 17.91
N ASN A 117 0.36 -3.40 16.91
CA ASN A 117 1.42 -2.43 17.11
C ASN A 117 0.73 -1.29 17.86
N GLN A 118 0.71 -1.40 19.19
CA GLN A 118 0.33 -0.30 20.06
C GLN A 118 1.34 0.79 19.79
N THR A 119 0.98 1.71 18.91
CA THR A 119 1.72 2.94 18.69
C THR A 119 1.74 3.66 20.03
N GLY A 120 2.90 3.63 20.68
CA GLY A 120 3.09 4.11 22.03
C GLY A 120 4.57 4.06 22.40
N ARG A 121 4.94 4.82 23.43
CA ARG A 121 6.31 4.80 23.96
C ARG A 121 6.65 3.38 24.43
N PRO A 122 7.85 2.84 24.12
CA PRO A 122 8.31 1.59 24.69
C PRO A 122 8.16 1.60 26.22
N SER A 123 7.50 0.58 26.75
CA SER A 123 7.35 0.44 28.19
C SER A 123 8.69 0.08 28.82
N LYS A 124 9.08 0.82 29.86
CA LYS A 124 10.21 0.41 30.71
C LYS A 124 9.85 -0.81 31.53
N GLU A 125 10.84 -1.67 31.76
CA GLU A 125 10.74 -2.77 32.72
C GLU A 125 10.43 -2.24 34.12
N PHE A 126 9.81 -3.08 34.96
CA PHE A 126 9.36 -2.64 36.29
C PHE A 126 10.52 -2.12 37.16
N LEU A 127 11.68 -2.76 37.08
CA LEU A 127 12.88 -2.39 37.84
C LEU A 127 13.43 -1.01 37.45
N GLU A 128 13.33 -0.66 36.17
CA GLU A 128 13.80 0.60 35.60
C GLU A 128 12.82 1.78 35.75
N CYS A 129 11.64 1.52 36.29
CA CYS A 129 10.64 2.54 36.55
C CYS A 129 10.96 3.34 37.82
N SER A 130 10.51 4.60 37.90
CA SER A 130 10.52 5.35 39.15
C SER A 130 9.53 4.75 40.15
N GLU A 131 9.75 4.99 41.44
CA GLU A 131 8.87 4.49 42.52
C GLU A 131 7.41 4.91 42.34
N ARG A 132 7.17 6.13 41.83
CA ARG A 132 5.82 6.61 41.49
C ARG A 132 5.15 5.73 40.43
N THR A 133 5.86 5.42 39.35
CA THR A 133 5.33 4.58 38.26
C THR A 133 5.16 3.13 38.70
N LYS A 134 6.05 2.60 39.56
CA LYS A 134 5.91 1.26 40.16
C LYS A 134 4.62 1.15 40.96
N ARG A 135 4.33 2.12 41.84
CA ARG A 135 3.09 2.16 42.63
C ARG A 135 1.84 2.13 41.73
N GLN A 136 1.85 2.88 40.63
CA GLN A 136 0.75 2.89 39.66
C GLN A 136 0.56 1.55 38.94
N LYS A 137 1.65 0.83 38.65
CA LYS A 137 1.58 -0.52 38.05
C LYS A 137 1.03 -1.58 39.01
N VAL A 138 1.22 -1.42 40.33
CA VAL A 138 0.83 -2.40 41.37
C VAL A 138 -0.55 -2.11 41.98
N LEU A 139 -1.00 -0.86 41.99
CA LEU A 139 -2.33 -0.42 42.49
C LEU A 139 -3.52 -1.28 42.00
N PRO A 140 -3.62 -1.64 40.70
CA PRO A 140 -4.72 -2.48 40.20
C PRO A 140 -4.72 -3.91 40.74
N ILE A 141 -3.56 -4.41 41.19
CA ILE A 141 -3.41 -5.78 41.70
C ILE A 141 -3.87 -5.84 43.16
N ILE A 142 -3.59 -4.78 43.93
CA ILE A 142 -3.99 -4.67 45.34
C ILE A 142 -5.51 -4.51 45.46
N LEU A 143 -6.12 -3.70 44.59
CA LEU A 143 -7.57 -3.46 44.59
C LEU A 143 -8.43 -4.68 44.18
N ARG A 144 -7.83 -5.75 43.65
CA ARG A 144 -8.54 -6.98 43.25
C ARG A 144 -8.49 -8.09 44.31
N ARG A 145 -7.82 -7.85 45.44
CA ARG A 145 -7.65 -8.84 46.54
C ARG A 145 -8.47 -8.54 47.79
N ASN A 146 -9.25 -7.46 47.78
CA ASN A 146 -10.29 -7.15 48.75
C ASN A 146 -11.65 -7.29 48.08
#